data_AF-A0A9W8L2R6-F1
#
_entry.id   AF-A0A9W8L2R6-F1
#
_cell.length_a   1.000
_cell.length_b   1.000
_cell.length_c   1.000
_cell.angle_alpha   90.00
_cell.angle_beta   90.00
_cell.angle_gamma   90.00
#
_symmetry.space_group_name_H-M   'P 1'
#
loop_
_entity.id
_entity.type
_entity.pdbx_description
1 polymer ?
#
loop_
_entity_poly.entity_id
_entity_poly.type
_entity_poly.pdbx_seq_one_letter_code
_entity_poly.pdbx_strand_id
1 'polypeptide(L)'
;MLLVARTKTIFDDKTSDINALTTQVKQRIAGINGKIMSLQALRRQQGFGASAGASGQQASEHHSNIVMSLQSQLASTSTVFKDVLEMRSERLKASGNRKEQFIGTSAAAAGSVPLYSTAVPSGLPPPYPGTSGNEDFVALSLPDMDETSSSQMMLTQQNQSSYLDSRSDAINSIESTISELGSIFQQLAQMVSEQRDVVQRIDANIETVDINISAAQNELLRYYSNISSNRWLMAKVFMVILVFVFLLVTFV
;
A
#
# COMPACT_ATOMS: atom_id res chain seq x y z
N MET A 1 23.49 22.34 21.84
CA MET A 1 23.05 21.39 20.79
C MET A 1 23.58 19.96 21.05
N LEU A 2 23.55 19.47 22.29
CA LEU A 2 24.03 18.12 22.67
C LEU A 2 23.12 17.38 23.68
N LEU A 3 22.00 17.97 24.10
CA LEU A 3 21.07 17.32 25.04
C LEU A 3 19.86 16.62 24.40
N VAL A 4 19.65 16.78 23.09
CA VAL A 4 18.50 16.18 22.38
C VAL A 4 18.80 14.78 21.83
N ALA A 5 20.05 14.32 21.93
CA ALA A 5 20.48 13.03 21.37
C ALA A 5 20.28 11.82 22.30
N ARG A 6 19.78 11.99 23.54
CA ARG A 6 19.59 10.89 24.51
C ARG A 6 18.15 10.45 24.76
N THR A 7 17.15 11.08 24.13
CA THR A 7 15.75 10.64 24.19
C THR A 7 15.35 9.81 22.97
N LYS A 8 16.24 8.91 22.54
CA LYS A 8 15.82 7.73 21.75
C LYS A 8 15.23 6.73 22.74
N THR A 9 14.11 7.11 23.35
CA THR A 9 13.46 6.27 24.35
C THR A 9 12.87 5.08 23.60
N ILE A 10 13.09 3.89 24.15
CA ILE A 10 12.47 2.63 23.68
C ILE A 10 10.94 2.66 23.93
N PHE A 11 10.41 3.78 24.41
CA PHE A 11 9.05 4.04 24.85
C PHE A 11 8.34 5.15 24.04
N ASP A 12 8.99 5.75 23.04
CA ASP A 12 8.31 6.62 22.07
C ASP A 12 7.57 5.72 21.07
N ASP A 13 6.48 5.14 21.56
CA ASP A 13 5.71 4.14 20.86
C ASP A 13 4.85 4.81 19.79
N LYS A 14 5.38 4.90 18.57
CA LYS A 14 4.63 5.32 17.37
C LYS A 14 3.43 4.41 17.04
N THR A 15 3.11 3.43 17.89
CA THR A 15 1.97 2.52 17.71
C THR A 15 0.65 3.26 17.54
N SER A 16 0.41 4.38 18.22
CA SER A 16 -0.81 5.19 18.02
C SER A 16 -0.89 5.77 16.60
N ASP A 17 0.18 6.39 16.10
CA ASP A 17 0.27 6.95 14.75
C ASP A 17 0.14 5.86 13.68
N ILE A 18 0.84 4.74 13.88
CA ILE A 18 0.78 3.61 12.94
C ILE A 18 -0.62 2.98 12.99
N ASN A 19 -1.32 2.96 14.13
CA ASN A 19 -2.72 2.53 14.22
C ASN A 19 -3.64 3.48 13.44
N ALA A 20 -3.49 4.80 13.59
CA ALA A 20 -4.27 5.77 12.82
C ALA A 20 -4.06 5.61 11.30
N LEU A 21 -2.80 5.44 10.87
CA LEU A 21 -2.45 5.17 9.47
C LEU A 21 -3.05 3.83 8.99
N THR A 22 -3.03 2.79 9.82
CA THR A 22 -3.63 1.49 9.53
C THR A 22 -5.13 1.63 9.26
N THR A 23 -5.85 2.36 10.13
CA THR A 23 -7.28 2.63 9.97
C THR A 23 -7.58 3.47 8.72
N GLN A 24 -6.72 4.45 8.41
CA GLN A 24 -6.88 5.26 7.20
C GLN A 24 -6.69 4.43 5.92
N VAL A 25 -5.65 3.59 5.87
CA VAL A 25 -5.40 2.70 4.73
C VAL A 25 -6.53 1.69 4.58
N LYS A 26 -6.99 1.09 5.68
CA LYS A 26 -8.17 0.22 5.72
C LYS A 26 -9.39 0.88 5.07
N GLN A 27 -9.73 2.11 5.50
CA GLN A 27 -10.89 2.82 4.96
C GLN A 27 -10.74 3.14 3.46
N ARG A 28 -9.52 3.46 3.01
CA ARG A 28 -9.25 3.71 1.59
C ARG A 28 -9.39 2.44 0.75
N ILE A 29 -8.84 1.31 1.19
CA ILE A 29 -8.96 0.02 0.48
C ILE A 29 -10.43 -0.39 0.38
N ALA A 30 -11.17 -0.31 1.50
CA ALA A 30 -12.61 -0.60 1.51
C ALA A 30 -13.40 0.35 0.58
N GLY A 31 -13.07 1.64 0.60
CA GLY A 31 -13.69 2.64 -0.27
C GLY A 31 -13.41 2.42 -1.76
N ILE A 32 -12.19 2.00 -2.12
CA ILE A 32 -11.83 1.67 -3.51
C ILE A 32 -12.57 0.39 -3.94
N ASN A 33 -12.62 -0.64 -3.10
CA ASN A 33 -13.37 -1.87 -3.41
C ASN A 33 -14.85 -1.56 -3.67
N GLY A 34 -15.50 -0.77 -2.80
CA GLY A 34 -16.88 -0.34 -3.00
C GLY A 34 -17.11 0.43 -4.31
N LYS A 35 -16.17 1.32 -4.67
CA LYS A 35 -16.24 2.04 -5.96
C LYS A 35 -16.11 1.10 -7.15
N ILE A 36 -15.18 0.14 -7.12
CA ILE A 36 -15.01 -0.86 -8.19
C ILE A 36 -16.29 -1.70 -8.36
N MET A 37 -16.92 -2.11 -7.24
CA MET A 37 -18.20 -2.83 -7.27
C MET A 37 -19.31 -1.97 -7.88
N SER A 38 -19.41 -0.69 -7.50
CA SER A 38 -20.42 0.22 -8.07
C SER A 38 -20.22 0.43 -9.58
N LEU A 39 -18.97 0.49 -10.03
CA LEU A 39 -18.62 0.66 -11.44
C LEU A 39 -18.93 -0.62 -12.23
N GLN A 40 -18.67 -1.79 -11.66
CA GLN A 40 -19.11 -3.06 -12.25
C GLN A 40 -20.63 -3.23 -12.27
N ALA A 41 -21.33 -2.78 -11.23
CA ALA A 41 -22.79 -2.80 -11.18
C ALA A 41 -23.38 -1.88 -12.24
N LEU A 42 -22.83 -0.67 -12.40
CA LEU A 42 -23.21 0.27 -13.45
C LEU A 42 -22.96 -0.33 -14.84
N ARG A 43 -21.85 -1.03 -15.04
CA ARG A 43 -21.58 -1.77 -16.29
C ARG A 43 -22.60 -2.90 -16.51
N ARG A 44 -22.92 -3.70 -15.50
CA ARG A 44 -23.95 -4.76 -15.62
C ARG A 44 -25.32 -4.17 -15.94
N GLN A 45 -25.65 -3.01 -15.38
CA GLN A 45 -26.89 -2.30 -15.64
C GLN A 45 -26.92 -1.66 -17.04
N GLN A 46 -25.81 -1.07 -17.51
CA GLN A 46 -25.68 -0.52 -18.86
C GLN A 46 -25.55 -1.61 -19.95
N GLY A 47 -24.99 -2.78 -19.60
CA GLY A 47 -24.82 -3.93 -20.49
C GLY A 47 -26.13 -4.61 -20.91
N PHE A 48 -27.27 -4.22 -20.35
CA PHE A 48 -28.60 -4.64 -20.81
C PHE A 48 -29.16 -3.76 -21.95
N GLY A 49 -28.46 -2.70 -22.35
CA GLY A 49 -28.78 -1.86 -23.52
C GLY A 49 -28.00 -2.27 -24.76
N ALA A 50 -28.29 -3.45 -25.31
CA ALA A 50 -27.62 -4.05 -26.47
C ALA A 50 -27.91 -3.35 -27.83
N SER A 51 -27.81 -2.02 -27.89
CA SER A 51 -28.08 -1.23 -29.12
C SER A 51 -27.07 -0.11 -29.40
N ALA A 52 -25.92 -0.07 -28.72
CA ALA A 52 -24.82 0.82 -29.10
C ALA A 52 -23.91 0.10 -30.11
N GLY A 53 -23.71 0.68 -31.31
CA GLY A 53 -22.92 0.11 -32.40
C GLY A 53 -21.44 -0.16 -32.05
N ALA A 54 -20.60 -0.43 -33.05
CA ALA A 54 -19.20 -0.84 -32.89
C ALA A 54 -18.37 0.05 -31.93
N SER A 55 -18.68 1.35 -31.85
CA SER A 55 -18.07 2.30 -30.91
C SER A 55 -18.47 2.08 -29.44
N GLY A 56 -19.69 1.61 -29.17
CA GLY A 56 -20.14 1.24 -27.83
C GLY A 56 -19.48 -0.03 -27.31
N GLN A 57 -19.19 -0.98 -28.20
CA GLN A 57 -18.41 -2.18 -27.87
C GLN A 57 -16.99 -1.83 -27.43
N GLN A 58 -16.26 -0.99 -28.18
CA GLN A 58 -14.91 -0.56 -27.78
C GLN A 58 -14.89 0.20 -26.45
N ALA A 59 -15.87 1.08 -26.21
CA ALA A 59 -15.99 1.77 -24.93
C ALA A 59 -16.19 0.79 -23.76
N SER A 60 -16.99 -0.26 -23.96
CA SER A 60 -17.23 -1.29 -22.95
C SER A 60 -15.98 -2.16 -22.66
N GLU A 61 -15.20 -2.48 -23.70
CA GLU A 61 -13.92 -3.22 -23.58
C GLU A 61 -12.87 -2.40 -22.83
N HIS A 62 -12.71 -1.13 -23.21
CA HIS A 62 -11.80 -0.21 -22.52
C HIS A 62 -12.17 -0.05 -21.04
N HIS A 63 -13.46 0.06 -20.72
CA HIS A 63 -13.92 0.10 -19.33
C HIS A 63 -13.61 -1.19 -18.57
N SER A 64 -13.78 -2.36 -19.22
CA SER A 64 -13.42 -3.65 -18.63
C SER A 64 -11.92 -3.75 -18.32
N ASN A 65 -11.07 -3.27 -19.23
CA ASN A 65 -9.61 -3.24 -19.06
C ASN A 65 -9.18 -2.29 -17.93
N ILE A 66 -9.81 -1.11 -17.81
CA ILE A 66 -9.57 -0.20 -16.69
C ILE A 66 -9.94 -0.87 -15.37
N VAL A 67 -11.10 -1.50 -15.29
CA VAL A 67 -11.56 -2.21 -14.09
C VAL A 67 -10.58 -3.30 -13.69
N MET A 68 -10.07 -4.07 -14.65
CA MET A 68 -9.07 -5.11 -14.40
C MET A 68 -7.73 -4.53 -13.90
N SER A 69 -7.27 -3.42 -14.48
CA SER A 69 -6.06 -2.73 -14.03
C SER A 69 -6.21 -2.24 -12.59
N LEU A 70 -7.33 -1.60 -12.28
CA LEU A 70 -7.65 -1.12 -10.92
C LEU A 70 -7.74 -2.27 -9.91
N GLN A 71 -8.33 -3.41 -10.30
CA GLN A 71 -8.41 -4.60 -9.45
C GLN A 71 -7.03 -5.20 -9.19
N SER A 72 -6.19 -5.32 -10.22
CA SER A 72 -4.82 -5.82 -10.08
C SER A 72 -3.99 -4.90 -9.16
N GLN A 73 -4.13 -3.58 -9.33
CA GLN A 73 -3.49 -2.59 -8.48
C GLN A 73 -4.01 -2.64 -7.04
N LEU A 74 -5.32 -2.82 -6.84
CA LEU A 74 -5.93 -2.98 -5.51
C LEU A 74 -5.46 -4.28 -4.84
N ALA A 75 -5.40 -5.38 -5.58
CA ALA A 75 -4.90 -6.66 -5.10
C ALA A 75 -3.43 -6.54 -4.68
N SER A 76 -2.57 -5.97 -5.54
CA SER A 76 -1.15 -5.74 -5.23
C SER A 76 -0.97 -4.84 -4.00
N THR A 77 -1.71 -3.73 -3.93
CA THR A 77 -1.67 -2.80 -2.79
C THR A 77 -2.14 -3.49 -1.50
N SER A 78 -3.17 -4.33 -1.58
CA SER A 78 -3.69 -5.09 -0.45
C SER A 78 -2.71 -6.16 0.02
N THR A 79 -1.95 -6.77 -0.89
CA THR A 79 -0.91 -7.76 -0.54
C THR A 79 0.22 -7.08 0.21
N VAL A 80 0.74 -5.97 -0.32
CA VAL A 80 1.79 -5.19 0.34
C VAL A 80 1.33 -4.70 1.71
N PHE A 81 0.09 -4.24 1.83
CA PHE A 81 -0.46 -3.82 3.11
C PHE A 81 -0.58 -4.98 4.11
N LYS A 82 -1.05 -6.15 3.69
CA LYS A 82 -1.05 -7.38 4.50
C LYS A 82 0.35 -7.73 4.98
N ASP A 83 1.35 -7.70 4.10
CA ASP A 83 2.74 -8.03 4.46
C ASP A 83 3.30 -7.04 5.51
N VAL A 84 2.98 -5.75 5.39
CA VAL A 84 3.33 -4.74 6.39
C VAL A 84 2.64 -4.99 7.72
N LEU A 85 1.36 -5.39 7.70
CA LEU A 85 0.61 -5.74 8.92
C LEU A 85 1.16 -6.99 9.60
N GLU A 86 1.54 -8.01 8.84
CA GLU A 86 2.18 -9.22 9.35
C GLU A 86 3.55 -8.91 9.96
N MET A 87 4.38 -8.14 9.25
CA MET A 87 5.66 -7.66 9.77
C MET A 87 5.46 -6.86 11.06
N ARG A 88 4.44 -5.99 11.11
CA ARG A 88 4.12 -5.22 12.32
C ARG A 88 3.69 -6.14 13.47
N SER A 89 2.83 -7.12 13.20
CA SER A 89 2.38 -8.11 14.19
C SER A 89 3.57 -8.89 14.75
N GLU A 90 4.48 -9.36 13.89
CA GLU A 90 5.70 -10.03 14.28
C GLU A 90 6.60 -9.13 15.14
N ARG A 91 6.81 -7.87 14.71
CA ARG A 91 7.62 -6.89 15.46
C ARG A 91 7.02 -6.58 16.81
N LEU A 92 5.69 -6.45 16.90
CA LEU A 92 4.98 -6.28 18.17
C LEU A 92 5.19 -7.52 19.05
N LYS A 93 4.99 -8.74 18.52
CA LYS A 93 5.21 -10.01 19.25
C LYS A 93 6.65 -10.15 19.78
N ALA A 94 7.65 -9.92 18.94
CA ALA A 94 9.06 -10.01 19.29
C ALA A 94 9.50 -8.94 20.32
N SER A 95 9.01 -7.71 20.18
CA SER A 95 9.26 -6.62 21.14
C SER A 95 8.70 -6.97 22.52
N GLY A 96 7.48 -7.54 22.57
CA GLY A 96 6.89 -8.02 23.81
C GLY A 96 7.67 -9.12 24.48
N ASN A 97 8.03 -10.17 23.74
CA ASN A 97 8.76 -11.29 24.30
C ASN A 97 10.11 -10.83 24.89
N ARG A 98 10.82 -9.90 24.22
CA ARG A 98 12.04 -9.29 24.75
C ARG A 98 11.78 -8.49 26.03
N LYS A 99 10.68 -7.73 26.08
CA LYS A 99 10.29 -6.92 27.24
C LYS A 99 9.85 -7.78 28.42
N GLU A 100 9.10 -8.85 28.17
CA GLU A 100 8.73 -9.89 29.14
C GLU A 100 9.95 -10.63 29.68
N GLN A 101 10.93 -10.98 28.84
CA GLN A 101 12.19 -11.58 29.31
C GLN A 101 12.99 -10.62 30.19
N PHE A 102 13.04 -9.34 29.82
CA PHE A 102 13.74 -8.32 30.62
C PHE A 102 13.03 -8.05 31.95
N ILE A 103 11.70 -8.09 31.96
CA ILE A 103 10.88 -7.85 33.16
C ILE A 103 10.82 -9.10 34.05
N GLY A 104 10.65 -10.29 33.48
CA GLY A 104 10.64 -11.56 34.21
C GLY A 104 11.97 -11.83 34.91
N THR A 105 13.08 -11.40 34.31
CA THR A 105 14.40 -11.40 34.98
C THR A 105 14.55 -10.29 36.00
N SER A 106 13.94 -9.11 35.81
CA SER A 106 13.92 -8.02 36.81
C SER A 106 13.08 -8.34 38.05
N ALA A 107 11.93 -9.01 37.87
CA ALA A 107 11.07 -9.46 38.97
C ALA A 107 11.71 -10.63 39.75
N ALA A 108 12.47 -11.50 39.08
CA ALA A 108 13.27 -12.54 39.73
C ALA A 108 14.53 -11.97 40.43
N ALA A 109 15.16 -10.94 39.87
CA ALA A 109 16.31 -10.25 40.47
C ALA A 109 15.92 -9.36 41.65
N ALA A 110 14.68 -8.83 41.69
CA ALA A 110 14.17 -8.11 42.86
C ALA A 110 13.99 -9.01 44.11
N GLY A 111 13.94 -10.34 43.93
CA GLY A 111 13.96 -11.32 45.02
C GLY A 111 15.33 -11.96 45.29
N SER A 112 16.36 -11.63 44.49
CA SER A 112 17.69 -12.19 44.62
C SER A 112 18.74 -11.17 44.21
N VAL A 113 19.05 -10.24 45.13
CA VAL A 113 20.35 -9.58 45.09
C VAL A 113 21.41 -10.69 45.06
N PRO A 114 22.30 -10.76 44.05
CA PRO A 114 23.42 -11.65 44.13
C PRO A 114 24.33 -11.06 45.20
N LEU A 115 24.13 -11.50 46.44
CA LEU A 115 25.12 -11.38 47.48
C LEU A 115 26.38 -12.03 46.90
N TYR A 116 27.32 -11.20 46.46
CA TYR A 116 28.70 -11.61 46.42
C TYR A 116 29.07 -11.91 47.88
N SER A 117 28.84 -13.14 48.30
CA SER A 117 29.38 -13.64 49.54
C SER A 117 30.88 -13.80 49.31
N THR A 118 31.64 -12.73 49.55
CA THR A 118 33.07 -12.87 49.84
C THR A 118 33.14 -13.56 51.19
N ALA A 119 32.98 -14.88 51.18
CA ALA A 119 33.26 -15.74 52.31
C ALA A 119 34.76 -15.64 52.60
N VAL A 120 35.12 -14.70 53.47
CA VAL A 120 36.41 -14.71 54.14
C VAL A 120 36.42 -15.94 55.06
N PRO A 121 37.27 -16.95 54.82
CA PRO A 121 37.35 -18.08 55.71
C PRO A 121 37.95 -17.60 57.04
N SER A 122 37.18 -17.76 58.11
CA SER A 122 37.60 -17.45 59.47
C SER A 122 38.68 -18.43 59.89
N GLY A 123 39.93 -17.98 59.97
CA GLY A 123 40.99 -18.76 60.57
C GLY A 123 42.39 -18.33 60.18
N LEU A 124 42.87 -17.19 60.68
CA LEU A 124 44.30 -16.91 60.93
C LEU A 124 44.42 -15.71 61.89
N PRO A 125 45.33 -15.74 62.89
CA PRO A 125 45.48 -14.69 63.88
C PRO A 125 46.26 -13.48 63.32
N PRO A 126 46.06 -12.27 63.86
CA PRO A 126 46.69 -11.06 63.32
C PRO A 126 48.14 -10.95 63.79
N PRO A 127 49.08 -10.51 62.94
CA PRO A 127 50.37 -10.03 63.40
C PRO A 127 50.48 -8.49 63.25
N TYR A 128 50.76 -7.86 64.38
CA TYR A 128 51.28 -6.50 64.62
C TYR A 128 50.32 -5.29 64.66
N PRO A 129 50.52 -4.39 65.65
CA PRO A 129 49.91 -3.06 65.69
C PRO A 129 50.84 -2.03 65.04
N GLY A 130 50.31 -1.16 64.19
CA GLY A 130 51.11 -0.06 63.64
C GLY A 130 50.39 0.77 62.59
N THR A 131 49.85 1.91 63.05
CA THR A 131 50.06 3.24 62.49
C THR A 131 49.74 3.53 61.01
N SER A 132 48.87 4.54 60.87
CA SER A 132 48.73 5.49 59.75
C SER A 132 47.96 5.04 58.50
N GLY A 133 47.05 5.93 58.06
CA GLY A 133 46.64 6.00 56.67
C GLY A 133 45.17 6.30 56.48
N ASN A 134 44.84 7.59 56.30
CA ASN A 134 43.64 7.99 55.59
C ASN A 134 43.72 7.43 54.17
N GLU A 135 43.00 6.34 53.88
CA GLU A 135 42.67 5.94 52.51
C GLU A 135 41.20 5.51 52.45
N ASP A 136 40.38 6.49 52.08
CA ASP A 136 39.23 6.43 51.18
C ASP A 136 38.69 5.02 50.83
N PHE A 137 38.10 4.33 51.81
CA PHE A 137 37.14 3.27 51.52
C PHE A 137 35.78 3.93 51.32
N VAL A 138 35.45 4.23 50.05
CA VAL A 138 34.08 4.55 49.65
C VAL A 138 33.26 3.27 49.78
N ALA A 139 32.89 2.94 51.01
CA ALA A 139 31.77 2.05 51.28
C ALA A 139 30.56 2.72 50.65
N LEU A 140 30.13 2.20 49.50
CA LEU A 140 28.87 2.56 48.88
C LEU A 140 27.77 2.17 49.88
N SER A 141 27.41 3.09 50.78
CA SER A 141 26.25 2.94 51.66
C SER A 141 25.04 2.75 50.76
N LEU A 142 24.59 1.50 50.66
CA LEU A 142 23.27 1.17 50.15
C LEU A 142 22.27 2.01 50.96
N PRO A 143 21.41 2.81 50.32
CA PRO A 143 20.33 3.47 51.02
C PRO A 143 19.47 2.40 51.68
N ASP A 144 19.17 2.60 52.96
CA ASP A 144 18.24 1.78 53.73
C ASP A 144 16.94 1.62 52.92
N MET A 145 16.53 0.38 52.68
CA MET A 145 15.37 0.07 51.85
C MET A 145 14.10 0.40 52.61
N ASP A 146 13.74 1.68 52.60
CA ASP A 146 12.49 2.19 53.16
C ASP A 146 11.28 1.59 52.42
N GLU A 147 10.20 1.41 53.19
CA GLU A 147 8.87 0.90 52.82
C GLU A 147 8.26 1.60 51.56
N THR A 148 8.80 2.77 51.20
CA THR A 148 8.50 3.54 49.98
C THR A 148 8.80 2.77 48.68
N SER A 149 9.73 1.81 48.71
CA SER A 149 10.12 0.99 47.54
C SER A 149 9.00 0.09 47.04
N SER A 150 8.11 -0.36 47.93
CA SER A 150 6.98 -1.24 47.60
C SER A 150 5.89 -0.51 46.80
N SER A 151 5.64 0.76 47.13
CA SER A 151 4.68 1.62 46.41
C SER A 151 5.13 1.96 44.98
N GLN A 152 6.43 2.11 44.75
CA GLN A 152 6.99 2.38 43.43
C GLN A 152 6.98 1.14 42.50
N MET A 153 7.01 -0.07 43.08
CA MET A 153 6.83 -1.32 42.34
C MET A 153 5.38 -1.49 41.85
N MET A 154 4.38 -1.05 42.64
CA MET A 154 2.97 -1.09 42.25
C MET A 154 2.65 -0.12 41.09
N LEU A 155 3.24 1.09 41.10
CA LEU A 155 3.14 2.03 39.97
C LEU A 155 3.78 1.49 38.69
N THR A 156 4.87 0.74 38.82
CA THR A 156 5.53 0.09 37.68
C THR A 156 4.69 -1.05 37.12
N GLN A 157 3.99 -1.80 37.97
CA GLN A 157 3.07 -2.87 37.58
C GLN A 157 1.78 -2.35 36.95
N GLN A 158 1.23 -1.22 37.42
CA GLN A 158 0.04 -0.61 36.84
C GLN A 158 0.29 -0.06 35.42
N ASN A 159 1.39 0.67 35.21
CA ASN A 159 1.81 1.13 33.88
C ASN A 159 2.14 -0.05 32.93
N GLN A 160 2.54 -1.19 33.49
CA GLN A 160 2.81 -2.41 32.74
C GLN A 160 1.54 -3.11 32.26
N SER A 161 0.51 -3.19 33.11
CA SER A 161 -0.78 -3.79 32.74
C SER A 161 -1.47 -2.99 31.62
N SER A 162 -1.43 -1.66 31.67
CA SER A 162 -2.00 -0.81 30.61
C SER A 162 -1.30 -0.97 29.26
N TYR A 163 0.02 -1.20 29.26
CA TYR A 163 0.76 -1.43 28.02
C TYR A 163 0.44 -2.80 27.39
N LEU A 164 0.35 -3.86 28.20
CA LEU A 164 -0.02 -5.19 27.71
C LEU A 164 -1.44 -5.21 27.12
N ASP A 165 -2.37 -4.50 27.75
CA ASP A 165 -3.76 -4.37 27.30
C ASP A 165 -3.86 -3.63 25.96
N SER A 166 -3.28 -2.42 25.87
CA SER A 166 -3.26 -1.64 24.62
C SER A 166 -2.60 -2.36 23.45
N ARG A 167 -1.66 -3.26 23.73
CA ARG A 167 -0.98 -4.09 22.72
C ARG A 167 -1.82 -5.29 22.29
N SER A 168 -2.53 -5.94 23.21
CA SER A 168 -3.51 -6.98 22.88
C SER A 168 -4.56 -6.41 21.92
N ASP A 169 -5.09 -5.23 22.24
CA ASP A 169 -6.04 -4.51 21.39
C ASP A 169 -5.49 -4.19 20.00
N ALA A 170 -4.23 -3.72 19.93
CA ALA A 170 -3.58 -3.45 18.65
C ALA A 170 -3.40 -4.71 17.80
N ILE A 171 -3.03 -5.85 18.40
CA ILE A 171 -2.90 -7.13 17.69
C ILE A 171 -4.26 -7.63 17.21
N ASN A 172 -5.28 -7.60 18.06
CA ASN A 172 -6.66 -7.97 17.71
C ASN A 172 -7.19 -7.11 16.55
N SER A 173 -6.90 -5.81 16.56
CA SER A 173 -7.25 -4.91 15.46
C SER A 173 -6.52 -5.23 14.16
N ILE A 174 -5.25 -5.65 14.24
CA ILE A 174 -4.48 -6.08 13.07
C ILE A 174 -5.06 -7.39 12.51
N GLU A 175 -5.35 -8.38 13.35
CA GLU A 175 -5.93 -9.67 12.95
C GLU A 175 -7.31 -9.49 12.30
N SER A 176 -8.16 -8.66 12.89
CA SER A 176 -9.45 -8.27 12.29
C SER A 176 -9.26 -7.62 10.91
N THR A 177 -8.28 -6.73 10.75
CA THR A 177 -8.00 -6.07 9.48
C THR A 177 -7.46 -7.05 8.42
N ILE A 178 -6.62 -8.00 8.82
CA ILE A 178 -6.13 -9.08 7.94
C ILE A 178 -7.29 -9.98 7.49
N SER A 179 -8.20 -10.34 8.40
CA SER A 179 -9.40 -11.13 8.06
C SER A 179 -10.30 -10.40 7.06
N GLU A 180 -10.53 -9.10 7.26
CA GLU A 180 -11.32 -8.27 6.35
C GLU A 180 -10.66 -8.12 4.98
N LEU A 181 -9.34 -7.91 4.92
CA LEU A 181 -8.56 -7.94 3.68
C LEU A 181 -8.69 -9.30 2.98
N GLY A 182 -8.71 -10.40 3.74
CA GLY A 182 -8.96 -11.75 3.20
C GLY A 182 -10.28 -11.86 2.46
N SER A 183 -11.35 -11.23 2.97
CA SER A 183 -12.65 -11.19 2.26
C SER A 183 -12.58 -10.39 0.95
N ILE A 184 -11.83 -9.28 0.93
CA ILE A 184 -11.60 -8.48 -0.29
C ILE A 184 -10.77 -9.28 -1.29
N PHE A 185 -9.75 -10.02 -0.84
CA PHE A 185 -8.98 -10.92 -1.69
C PHE A 185 -9.82 -12.01 -2.32
N GLN A 186 -10.74 -12.61 -1.57
CA GLN A 186 -11.62 -13.65 -2.10
C GLN A 186 -12.57 -13.08 -3.17
N GLN A 187 -13.10 -11.87 -2.94
CA GLN A 187 -13.89 -11.14 -3.94
C GLN A 187 -13.07 -10.80 -5.19
N LEU A 188 -11.85 -10.28 -5.02
CA LEU A 188 -10.95 -9.96 -6.14
C LEU A 188 -10.52 -11.22 -6.90
N ALA A 189 -10.25 -12.33 -6.22
CA ALA A 189 -9.88 -13.60 -6.84
C ALA A 189 -11.01 -14.15 -7.71
N GLN A 190 -12.25 -14.11 -7.22
CA GLN A 190 -13.43 -14.47 -8.03
C GLN A 190 -13.58 -13.55 -9.23
N MET A 191 -13.42 -12.25 -9.01
CA MET A 191 -13.58 -11.21 -10.04
C MET A 191 -12.53 -11.31 -11.15
N VAL A 192 -11.29 -11.64 -10.80
CA VAL A 192 -10.18 -11.88 -11.75
C VAL A 192 -10.33 -13.23 -12.46
N SER A 193 -10.86 -14.25 -11.77
CA SER A 193 -11.15 -15.57 -12.34
C SER A 193 -12.22 -15.49 -13.44
N GLU A 194 -13.30 -14.76 -13.21
CA GLU A 194 -14.39 -14.55 -14.18
C GLU A 194 -13.92 -13.77 -15.44
N GLN A 195 -12.81 -13.04 -15.36
CA GLN A 195 -12.34 -12.12 -16.40
C GLN A 195 -11.14 -12.63 -17.22
N ARG A 196 -10.62 -13.85 -16.96
CA ARG A 196 -9.45 -14.42 -17.65
C ARG A 196 -9.62 -14.62 -19.16
N ASP A 197 -10.83 -14.44 -19.69
CA ASP A 197 -11.18 -14.67 -21.10
C ASP A 197 -10.95 -13.44 -22.02
N VAL A 198 -10.48 -12.30 -21.49
CA VAL A 198 -10.29 -11.05 -22.27
C VAL A 198 -9.00 -11.02 -23.10
N VAL A 199 -8.14 -12.03 -22.98
CA VAL A 199 -6.87 -12.12 -23.75
C VAL A 199 -7.10 -12.34 -25.25
N GLN A 200 -8.24 -12.88 -25.67
CA GLN A 200 -8.55 -13.13 -27.10
C GLN A 200 -8.89 -11.86 -27.92
N ARG A 201 -9.00 -10.67 -27.29
CA ARG A 201 -9.57 -9.47 -27.94
C ARG A 201 -8.56 -8.44 -28.44
N ILE A 202 -7.26 -8.62 -28.18
CA ILE A 202 -6.24 -7.75 -28.81
C ILE A 202 -6.22 -7.99 -30.32
N ASP A 203 -6.39 -9.25 -30.75
CA ASP A 203 -6.40 -9.62 -32.17
C ASP A 203 -7.65 -9.06 -32.90
N ALA A 204 -8.81 -9.02 -32.23
CA ALA A 204 -10.07 -8.54 -32.80
C ALA A 204 -10.10 -7.02 -33.08
N ASN A 205 -9.38 -6.22 -32.29
CA ASN A 205 -9.29 -4.78 -32.52
C ASN A 205 -8.40 -4.43 -33.72
N ILE A 206 -7.41 -5.26 -34.07
CA ILE A 206 -6.57 -5.08 -35.26
C ILE A 206 -7.40 -5.31 -36.53
N GLU A 207 -8.24 -6.34 -36.56
CA GLU A 207 -9.10 -6.66 -37.70
C GLU A 207 -10.13 -5.54 -37.98
N THR A 208 -10.69 -4.93 -36.94
CA THR A 208 -11.62 -3.81 -37.10
C THR A 208 -10.91 -2.54 -37.59
N VAL A 209 -9.66 -2.30 -37.20
CA VAL A 209 -8.85 -1.19 -37.72
C VAL A 209 -8.56 -1.39 -39.21
N ASP A 210 -8.25 -2.62 -39.63
CA ASP A 210 -7.99 -2.94 -41.04
C ASP A 210 -9.21 -2.72 -41.95
N ILE A 211 -10.40 -3.11 -41.48
CA ILE A 211 -11.67 -2.88 -42.21
C ILE A 211 -11.96 -1.38 -42.36
N ASN A 212 -11.76 -0.60 -41.30
CA ASN A 212 -12.00 0.85 -41.33
C ASN A 212 -10.94 1.58 -42.19
N ILE A 213 -9.68 1.15 -42.16
CA ILE A 213 -8.62 1.69 -43.03
C ILE A 213 -8.94 1.42 -44.50
N SER A 214 -9.41 0.21 -44.81
CA SER A 214 -9.76 -0.21 -46.17
C SER A 214 -10.98 0.55 -46.71
N ALA A 215 -11.98 0.81 -45.86
CA ALA A 215 -13.14 1.63 -46.20
C ALA A 215 -12.73 3.09 -46.49
N ALA A 216 -11.88 3.67 -45.63
CA ALA A 216 -11.35 5.03 -45.82
C ALA A 216 -10.51 5.14 -47.10
N GLN A 217 -9.70 4.12 -47.42
CA GLN A 217 -8.92 4.06 -48.66
C GLN A 217 -9.83 4.04 -49.90
N ASN A 218 -10.92 3.25 -49.86
CA ASN A 218 -11.89 3.22 -50.95
C ASN A 218 -12.59 4.57 -51.16
N GLU A 219 -12.90 5.27 -50.07
CA GLU A 219 -13.52 6.59 -50.15
C GLU A 219 -12.57 7.66 -50.71
N LEU A 220 -11.29 7.61 -50.33
CA LEU A 220 -10.24 8.44 -50.92
C LEU A 220 -10.05 8.17 -52.41
N LEU A 221 -10.05 6.90 -52.83
CA LEU A 221 -9.95 6.52 -54.24
C LEU A 221 -11.18 6.94 -55.05
N ARG A 222 -12.37 6.87 -54.44
CA ARG A 222 -13.62 7.34 -55.05
C ARG A 222 -13.64 8.87 -55.21
N TYR A 223 -13.14 9.61 -54.22
CA TYR A 223 -12.99 11.07 -54.34
C TYR A 223 -11.95 11.43 -55.41
N TYR A 224 -10.82 10.70 -55.46
CA TYR A 224 -9.79 10.89 -56.48
C TYR A 224 -10.30 10.62 -57.91
N SER A 225 -11.11 9.59 -58.11
CA SER A 225 -11.69 9.31 -59.43
C SER A 225 -12.72 10.36 -59.85
N ASN A 226 -13.50 10.89 -58.90
CA ASN A 226 -14.50 11.93 -59.16
C ASN A 226 -13.87 13.30 -59.46
N ILE A 227 -12.71 13.63 -58.87
CA ILE A 227 -11.96 14.85 -59.24
C ILE A 227 -11.25 14.68 -60.59
N SER A 228 -10.82 13.46 -60.94
CA SER A 228 -10.19 13.16 -62.23
C SER A 228 -11.18 13.21 -63.41
N SER A 229 -12.43 12.76 -63.23
CA SER A 229 -13.45 12.77 -64.30
C SER A 229 -13.77 14.19 -64.82
N ASN A 230 -13.68 15.20 -63.95
CA ASN A 230 -13.89 16.60 -64.31
C ASN A 230 -12.83 17.16 -65.27
N ARG A 231 -11.70 16.48 -65.47
CA ARG A 231 -10.67 16.91 -66.44
C ARG A 231 -11.19 16.89 -67.87
N TRP A 232 -12.03 15.90 -68.22
CA TRP A 232 -12.60 15.82 -69.57
C TRP A 232 -13.71 16.86 -69.79
N LEU A 233 -14.48 17.16 -68.74
CA LEU A 233 -15.47 18.25 -68.76
C LEU A 233 -14.79 19.61 -68.93
N MET A 234 -13.72 19.86 -68.17
CA MET A 234 -12.90 21.08 -68.29
C MET A 234 -12.29 21.21 -69.70
N ALA A 235 -11.77 20.12 -70.26
CA ALA A 235 -11.20 20.13 -71.61
C ALA A 235 -12.23 20.49 -72.70
N LYS A 236 -13.48 20.00 -72.57
CA LYS A 236 -14.57 20.39 -73.49
C LYS A 236 -14.93 21.86 -73.39
N VAL A 237 -15.08 22.39 -72.17
CA VAL A 237 -15.36 23.82 -71.96
C VAL A 237 -14.23 24.68 -72.52
N PHE A 238 -12.98 24.28 -72.31
CA PHE A 238 -11.82 24.95 -72.87
C PHE A 238 -11.82 24.95 -74.41
N MET A 239 -12.20 23.84 -75.04
CA MET A 239 -12.28 23.75 -76.51
C MET A 239 -13.37 24.67 -77.07
N VAL A 240 -14.54 24.73 -76.43
CA VAL A 240 -15.62 25.65 -76.82
C VAL A 240 -15.17 27.13 -76.71
N ILE A 241 -14.46 27.48 -75.63
CA ILE A 241 -13.88 28.82 -75.45
C ILE A 241 -12.87 29.14 -76.57
N LEU A 242 -11.99 28.19 -76.91
CA LEU A 242 -11.02 28.38 -77.99
C LEU A 242 -11.69 28.63 -79.35
N VAL A 243 -12.73 27.85 -79.68
CA VAL A 243 -13.48 28.04 -80.93
C VAL A 243 -14.18 29.40 -80.93
N PHE A 244 -14.77 29.82 -79.82
CA PHE A 244 -15.41 31.13 -79.69
C PHE A 244 -14.42 32.28 -79.91
N VAL A 245 -13.24 32.22 -79.27
CA VAL A 245 -12.18 33.23 -79.46
C VAL A 245 -11.68 33.24 -80.90
N PHE A 246 -11.48 32.06 -81.50
CA PHE A 246 -11.05 31.97 -82.90
C PHE A 246 -12.06 32.61 -83.84
N LEU A 247 -13.36 32.30 -83.69
CA LEU A 247 -14.42 32.89 -84.49
C LEU A 247 -14.49 34.40 -84.34
N LEU A 248 -14.36 34.91 -83.11
CA LEU A 248 -14.33 36.36 -82.84
C LEU A 248 -13.17 37.02 -83.59
N VAL A 249 -11.95 36.48 -83.48
CA VAL A 249 -10.76 37.03 -84.13
C VAL A 249 -10.86 36.99 -85.66
N THR A 250 -11.48 35.96 -86.24
CA THR A 250 -11.63 35.86 -87.70
C THR A 250 -12.75 36.73 -88.27
N PHE A 251 -13.73 37.12 -87.44
CA PHE A 251 -14.91 37.86 -87.89
C PHE A 251 -14.85 39.36 -87.56
N VAL A 252 -13.97 39.76 -86.63
CA VAL A 252 -13.47 41.14 -86.47
C VAL A 252 -12.48 41.48 -87.59
#